data_AF-A0A355DIM2-F1
#
_entry.id   AF-A0A355DIM2-F1
#
_cell.length_a   1.000
_cell.length_b   1.000
_cell.length_c   1.000
_cell.angle_alpha   90.00
_cell.angle_beta   90.00
_cell.angle_gamma   90.00
#
_symmetry.space_group_name_H-M   'P 1'
#
loop_
_entity.id
_entity.type
_entity.pdbx_description
1 polymer ?
#
loop_
_entity_poly.entity_id
_entity_poly.type
_entity_poly.pdbx_seq_one_letter_code
_entity_poly.pdbx_strand_id
1 'polypeptide(L)'
;MFGCVRVVYNDALAICKQSDKKPKSAELQKLVITQAKKTEARAWLSEVSNIPLQQAIADLETAFKNFFKSCKGKRKGRKVGFPKFKRKTNSQSARLTRGGFSIKGNGVYLAKIGIVEPIWSRELPSEPSSVTIIKDC
;
A
#
# COMPACT_ATOMS: atom_id res chain seq x y z
N MET A 1 -4.23 -4.67 9.74
CA MET A 1 -3.39 -4.34 8.55
C MET A 1 -4.17 -3.80 7.34
N PHE A 2 -5.03 -4.59 6.68
CA PHE A 2 -5.68 -4.16 5.42
C PHE A 2 -6.54 -2.88 5.53
N GLY A 3 -7.25 -2.73 6.65
CA GLY A 3 -8.02 -1.51 6.94
C GLY A 3 -7.14 -0.26 6.96
N CYS A 4 -5.95 -0.34 7.59
CA CYS A 4 -5.00 0.76 7.70
C CYS A 4 -4.49 1.19 6.32
N VAL A 5 -4.05 0.23 5.50
CA VAL A 5 -3.57 0.47 4.12
C VAL A 5 -4.66 1.10 3.25
N ARG A 6 -5.90 0.59 3.36
CA ARG A 6 -7.06 1.15 2.64
C ARG A 6 -7.32 2.60 3.04
N VAL A 7 -7.33 2.88 4.34
CA VAL A 7 -7.59 4.23 4.87
C VAL A 7 -6.51 5.19 4.44
N VAL A 8 -5.23 4.85 4.60
CA VAL A 8 -4.12 5.71 4.17
C VAL A 8 -4.16 5.99 2.66
N TYR A 9 -4.45 4.98 1.84
CA TYR A 9 -4.64 5.17 0.39
C TYR A 9 -5.79 6.14 0.10
N ASN A 10 -6.93 5.96 0.77
CA ASN A 10 -8.12 6.77 0.54
C ASN A 10 -7.93 8.21 1.02
N ASP A 11 -7.36 8.42 2.20
CA ASP A 11 -7.06 9.76 2.72
C ASP A 11 -6.09 10.49 1.80
N ALA A 12 -5.03 9.82 1.31
CA ALA A 12 -4.10 10.41 0.36
C ALA A 12 -4.79 10.77 -0.98
N LEU A 13 -5.68 9.90 -1.48
CA LEU A 13 -6.44 10.18 -2.70
C LEU A 13 -7.44 11.33 -2.50
N ALA A 14 -8.05 11.45 -1.33
CA ALA A 14 -8.97 12.54 -1.01
C ALA A 14 -8.24 13.90 -1.04
N ILE A 15 -7.07 13.99 -0.40
CA ILE A 15 -6.22 15.19 -0.46
C ILE A 15 -5.83 15.49 -1.92
N CYS A 16 -5.40 14.49 -2.69
CA CYS A 16 -5.05 14.69 -4.10
C CYS A 16 -6.22 15.19 -4.97
N LYS A 17 -7.47 14.87 -4.60
CA LYS A 17 -8.67 15.34 -5.31
C LYS A 17 -9.08 16.76 -4.94
N GLN A 18 -8.79 17.18 -3.71
CA GLN A 18 -9.09 18.53 -3.21
C GLN A 18 -8.00 19.55 -3.56
N SER A 19 -6.80 19.09 -3.87
CA SER A 19 -5.67 19.95 -4.21
C SER A 19 -5.65 20.25 -5.70
N ASP A 20 -5.48 21.52 -6.09
CA ASP A 20 -5.30 21.91 -7.50
C ASP A 20 -4.08 21.24 -8.14
N LYS A 21 -3.03 21.05 -7.35
CA LYS A 21 -1.80 20.35 -7.74
C LYS A 21 -1.60 19.13 -6.86
N LYS A 22 -1.31 17.98 -7.50
CA LYS A 22 -1.03 16.73 -6.80
C LYS A 22 0.15 16.92 -5.83
N PRO A 23 -0.03 16.72 -4.51
CA PRO A 23 1.06 16.79 -3.55
C PRO A 23 2.12 15.72 -3.80
N LYS A 24 3.33 15.98 -3.29
CA LYS A 24 4.44 15.02 -3.34
C LYS A 24 4.17 13.87 -2.38
N SER A 25 4.72 12.69 -2.69
CA SER A 25 4.51 11.50 -1.86
C SER A 25 5.02 11.66 -0.42
N ALA A 26 6.09 12.44 -0.22
CA ALA A 26 6.59 12.77 1.12
C ALA A 26 5.61 13.63 1.94
N GLU A 27 4.96 14.61 1.31
CA GLU A 27 3.93 15.45 1.94
C GLU A 27 2.72 14.61 2.33
N LEU A 28 2.27 13.72 1.43
CA LEU A 28 1.19 12.78 1.72
C LEU A 28 1.55 11.88 2.90
N GLN A 29 2.75 11.29 2.92
CA GLN A 29 3.20 10.47 4.06
C GLN A 29 3.17 11.24 5.38
N LYS A 30 3.65 12.49 5.38
CA LYS A 30 3.60 13.35 6.57
C LYS A 30 2.17 13.57 7.03
N LEU A 31 1.25 13.91 6.14
CA LEU A 31 -0.14 14.21 6.48
C LEU A 31 -0.93 12.97 6.91
N VAL A 32 -0.99 11.94 6.07
CA VAL A 32 -1.91 10.80 6.25
C VAL A 32 -1.32 9.63 7.04
N ILE A 33 -0.04 9.71 7.43
CA ILE A 33 0.58 8.73 8.32
C ILE A 33 1.11 9.45 9.57
N THR A 34 2.11 10.32 9.42
CA THR A 34 2.83 10.86 10.59
C THR A 34 1.96 11.74 11.47
N GLN A 35 1.23 12.70 10.89
CA GLN A 35 0.31 13.55 11.65
C GLN A 35 -0.98 12.82 11.97
N ALA A 36 -1.52 12.03 11.03
CA ALA A 36 -2.71 11.22 11.27
C ALA A 36 -2.58 10.33 12.52
N LYS A 37 -1.46 9.63 12.70
CA LYS A 37 -1.20 8.79 13.89
C LYS A 37 -1.29 9.52 15.23
N LYS A 38 -1.14 10.85 15.25
CA LYS A 38 -1.25 11.68 16.47
C LYS A 38 -2.68 12.08 16.80
N THR A 39 -3.61 11.88 15.87
CA THR A 39 -5.03 12.19 16.07
C THR A 39 -5.76 10.97 16.63
N GLU A 40 -6.74 11.17 17.50
CA GLU A 40 -7.53 10.08 18.09
C GLU A 40 -8.22 9.22 17.02
N ALA A 41 -8.79 9.85 15.99
CA ALA A 41 -9.49 9.18 14.89
C ALA A 41 -8.61 8.24 14.05
N ARG A 42 -7.28 8.39 14.11
CA ARG A 42 -6.30 7.64 13.31
C ARG A 42 -5.16 7.04 14.16
N ALA A 43 -5.26 7.05 15.48
CA ALA A 43 -4.24 6.51 16.39
C ALA A 43 -3.95 5.03 16.13
N TRP A 44 -4.98 4.26 15.78
CA TRP A 44 -4.92 2.84 15.39
C TRP A 44 -4.01 2.55 14.18
N LEU A 45 -3.61 3.56 13.39
CA LEU A 45 -2.57 3.38 12.36
C LEU A 45 -1.20 3.02 12.94
N SER A 46 -0.97 3.27 14.23
CA SER A 46 0.27 2.94 14.94
C SER A 46 0.39 1.46 15.32
N GLU A 47 -0.71 0.71 15.28
CA GLU A 47 -0.74 -0.74 15.58
C GLU A 47 -0.07 -1.57 14.48
N VAL A 48 0.04 -1.02 13.26
CA VAL A 48 0.65 -1.71 12.12
C VAL A 48 2.03 -1.14 11.80
N SER A 49 2.85 -1.96 11.12
CA SER A 49 4.12 -1.50 10.57
C SER A 49 3.91 -0.28 9.66
N ASN A 50 4.84 0.67 9.71
CA ASN A 50 4.79 1.87 8.89
C ASN A 50 4.98 1.58 7.39
N ILE A 51 5.70 0.51 7.07
CA ILE A 51 6.08 0.13 5.72
C ILE A 51 4.87 -0.09 4.81
N PRO A 52 3.87 -0.93 5.17
CA PRO A 52 2.68 -1.09 4.34
C PRO A 52 1.86 0.20 4.17
N LEU A 53 1.89 1.13 5.14
CA LEU A 53 1.23 2.43 5.00
C LEU A 53 1.95 3.29 3.94
N GLN A 54 3.28 3.33 3.97
CA GLN A 54 4.07 4.03 2.95
C GLN A 54 3.89 3.40 1.56
N GLN A 55 3.83 2.06 1.48
CA GLN A 55 3.57 1.38 0.21
C GLN A 55 2.17 1.68 -0.32
N ALA A 56 1.17 1.91 0.53
CA ALA A 56 -0.17 2.35 0.09
C ALA A 56 -0.11 3.67 -0.72
N ILE A 57 0.73 4.61 -0.29
CA ILE A 57 0.93 5.89 -0.99
C ILE A 57 1.75 5.69 -2.27
N ALA A 58 2.75 4.81 -2.26
CA ALA A 58 3.51 4.45 -3.47
C ALA A 58 2.64 3.77 -4.54
N ASP A 59 1.68 2.94 -4.12
CA ASP A 59 0.70 2.32 -5.00
C ASP A 59 -0.23 3.38 -5.61
N LEU A 60 -0.64 4.39 -4.82
CA LEU A 60 -1.42 5.53 -5.32
C LEU A 60 -0.62 6.34 -6.35
N GLU A 61 0.65 6.63 -6.07
CA GLU A 61 1.54 7.32 -7.01
C GLU A 61 1.68 6.54 -8.33
N THR A 62 1.82 5.22 -8.23
CA THR A 62 1.86 4.32 -9.40
C THR A 62 0.54 4.36 -10.17
N ALA A 63 -0.60 4.37 -9.49
CA ALA A 63 -1.91 4.51 -10.12
C ALA A 63 -2.03 5.82 -10.91
N PHE A 64 -1.58 6.95 -10.34
CA PHE A 64 -1.53 8.23 -11.05
C PHE A 64 -0.59 8.19 -12.26
N LYS A 65 0.63 7.65 -12.09
CA LYS A 65 1.58 7.48 -13.21
C LYS A 65 0.96 6.69 -14.35
N ASN A 66 0.26 5.60 -14.04
CA ASN A 66 -0.42 4.76 -15.02
C ASN A 66 -1.57 5.51 -15.71
N PHE A 67 -2.39 6.26 -14.96
CA PHE A 67 -3.44 7.11 -15.50
C PHE A 67 -2.88 8.13 -16.50
N PHE A 68 -1.87 8.93 -16.10
CA PHE A 68 -1.28 9.94 -16.99
C PHE A 68 -0.58 9.32 -18.21
N LYS A 69 0.13 8.19 -18.04
CA LYS A 69 0.70 7.45 -19.19
C LYS A 69 -0.40 6.97 -20.14
N SER A 70 -1.54 6.53 -19.60
CA SER A 70 -2.69 6.11 -20.40
C SER A 70 -3.32 7.27 -21.16
N CYS A 71 -3.50 8.44 -20.53
CA CYS A 71 -4.04 9.64 -21.20
C CYS A 71 -3.14 10.10 -22.35
N LYS A 72 -1.82 9.94 -22.21
CA LYS A 72 -0.82 10.29 -23.23
C LYS A 72 -0.62 9.20 -24.29
N GLY A 73 -1.39 8.11 -24.27
CA GLY A 73 -1.24 6.99 -25.21
C GLY A 73 0.07 6.18 -25.05
N LYS A 74 0.86 6.41 -23.99
CA LYS A 74 2.17 5.77 -23.77
C LYS A 74 2.07 4.39 -23.12
N ARG A 75 0.86 3.94 -22.76
CA ARG A 75 0.60 2.65 -22.14
C ARG A 75 -0.16 1.78 -23.13
N LYS A 76 0.38 0.59 -23.43
CA LYS A 76 -0.30 -0.42 -24.24
C LYS A 76 -1.50 -1.00 -23.47
N GLY A 77 -2.57 -1.36 -24.18
CA GLY A 77 -3.78 -1.98 -23.61
C GLY A 77 -4.89 -0.99 -23.27
N ARG A 78 -5.87 -1.45 -22.47
CA ARG A 78 -7.08 -0.69 -22.12
C ARG A 78 -6.73 0.63 -21.41
N LYS A 79 -7.45 1.70 -21.76
CA LYS A 79 -7.34 3.00 -21.08
C LYS A 79 -7.61 2.84 -19.59
N VAL A 80 -6.68 3.34 -18.77
CA VAL A 80 -6.79 3.33 -17.31
C VAL A 80 -7.50 4.60 -16.87
N GLY A 81 -8.53 4.47 -16.05
CA GLY A 81 -9.27 5.61 -15.48
C GLY A 81 -8.54 6.24 -14.28
N PHE A 82 -9.07 7.37 -13.82
CA PHE A 82 -8.54 8.06 -12.63
C PHE A 82 -8.57 7.14 -11.39
N PRO A 83 -7.58 7.22 -10.47
CA PRO A 83 -7.57 6.40 -9.26
C PRO A 83 -8.87 6.51 -8.44
N LYS A 84 -9.40 5.36 -7.99
CA LYS A 84 -10.66 5.28 -7.25
C LYS A 84 -10.40 4.92 -5.78
N PHE A 85 -11.29 5.36 -4.90
CA PHE A 85 -11.25 4.95 -3.50
C PHE A 85 -11.39 3.43 -3.37
N LYS A 86 -10.55 2.83 -2.52
CA LYS A 86 -10.61 1.41 -2.20
C LYS A 86 -11.79 1.14 -1.27
N ARG A 87 -12.53 0.06 -1.53
CA ARG A 87 -13.68 -0.40 -0.73
C ARG A 87 -13.27 -1.57 0.16
N LYS A 88 -14.01 -1.79 1.26
CA LYS A 88 -13.79 -2.94 2.17
C LYS A 88 -14.13 -4.27 1.51
N THR A 89 -15.13 -4.27 0.62
CA THR A 89 -15.68 -5.46 -0.04
C THR A 89 -14.91 -5.90 -1.28
N ASN A 90 -13.93 -5.10 -1.73
CA ASN A 90 -13.09 -5.47 -2.87
C ASN A 90 -11.86 -6.25 -2.38
N SER A 91 -11.14 -6.89 -3.31
CA SER A 91 -9.84 -7.51 -3.05
C SER A 91 -8.93 -6.58 -2.21
N GLN A 92 -8.44 -7.12 -1.10
CA GLN A 92 -7.61 -6.40 -0.15
C GLN A 92 -6.19 -6.94 -0.22
N SER A 93 -5.23 -6.03 -0.36
CA SER A 93 -3.81 -6.37 -0.35
C SER A 93 -3.01 -5.39 0.48
N ALA A 94 -1.89 -5.88 1.01
CA ALA A 94 -0.92 -5.07 1.72
C ALA A 94 0.49 -5.56 1.38
N ARG A 95 1.33 -4.65 0.88
CA ARG A 95 2.70 -4.94 0.46
C ARG A 95 3.69 -4.46 1.51
N LEU A 96 4.61 -5.33 1.90
CA LEU A 96 5.77 -4.98 2.71
C LEU A 96 7.03 -5.10 1.86
N THR A 97 7.98 -4.21 2.09
CA THR A 97 9.30 -4.23 1.46
C THR A 97 10.37 -4.55 2.50
N ARG A 98 11.65 -4.56 2.10
CA ARG A 98 12.80 -4.70 3.01
C ARG A 98 12.61 -3.89 4.30
N GLY A 99 12.94 -4.52 5.43
CA GLY A 99 12.69 -3.99 6.79
C GLY A 99 11.30 -4.27 7.36
N GLY A 100 10.34 -4.71 6.54
CA GLY A 100 8.99 -5.04 6.96
C GLY A 100 8.69 -6.54 7.00
N PHE A 101 9.56 -7.35 6.41
CA PHE A 101 9.46 -8.80 6.39
C PHE A 101 10.84 -9.44 6.31
N SER A 102 10.91 -10.73 6.63
CA SER A 102 12.09 -11.57 6.39
C SER A 102 11.69 -13.04 6.30
N ILE A 103 12.42 -13.84 5.52
CA ILE A 103 12.26 -15.29 5.50
C ILE A 103 12.99 -15.88 6.72
N LYS A 104 12.34 -16.80 7.45
CA LYS A 104 12.85 -17.44 8.66
C LYS A 104 12.57 -18.95 8.58
N GLY A 105 13.53 -19.71 8.07
CA GLY A 105 13.30 -21.12 7.73
C GLY A 105 12.19 -21.24 6.69
N ASN A 106 11.19 -22.07 6.97
CA ASN A 106 9.97 -22.18 6.15
C ASN A 106 8.91 -21.10 6.43
N GLY A 107 9.13 -20.24 7.43
CA GLY A 107 8.23 -19.16 7.79
C GLY A 107 8.56 -17.81 7.13
N VAL A 108 7.59 -16.92 7.12
CA VAL A 108 7.72 -15.52 6.73
C VAL A 108 7.40 -14.65 7.94
N TYR A 109 8.41 -13.99 8.49
CA TYR A 109 8.21 -12.97 9.50
C TYR A 109 7.67 -11.69 8.86
N LEU A 110 6.65 -11.13 9.50
CA LEU A 110 5.98 -9.89 9.12
C LEU A 110 5.98 -8.92 10.30
N ALA A 111 6.49 -7.71 10.10
CA ALA A 111 6.59 -6.71 11.16
C ALA A 111 5.19 -6.38 11.75
N LYS A 112 5.10 -6.42 13.10
CA LYS A 112 3.86 -6.24 13.88
C LYS A 112 2.78 -7.32 13.68
N ILE A 113 3.10 -8.42 13.00
CA ILE A 113 2.20 -9.57 12.82
C ILE A 113 2.83 -10.84 13.42
N GLY A 114 4.14 -11.04 13.21
CA GLY A 114 4.86 -12.24 13.64
C GLY A 114 5.22 -13.15 12.48
N ILE A 115 5.59 -14.40 12.78
CA ILE A 115 5.91 -15.41 11.78
C ILE A 115 4.61 -16.04 11.28
N VAL A 116 4.48 -16.12 9.96
CA VAL A 116 3.41 -16.86 9.27
C VAL A 116 4.06 -18.01 8.53
N GLU A 117 3.45 -19.19 8.58
CA GLU A 117 3.95 -20.38 7.90
C GLU A 117 3.10 -20.64 6.65
N PRO A 118 3.51 -20.12 5.47
CA PRO A 118 2.75 -20.35 4.26
C PRO A 118 2.97 -21.78 3.74
N ILE A 119 1.96 -22.28 3.03
CA ILE A 119 2.17 -23.40 2.12
C ILE A 119 2.89 -22.85 0.88
N TRP A 120 4.13 -23.27 0.69
CA TRP A 120 4.93 -22.87 -0.46
C TRP A 120 4.47 -23.63 -1.71
N SER A 121 3.90 -22.90 -2.67
CA SER A 121 3.51 -23.48 -3.98
C SER A 121 4.72 -23.70 -4.90
N ARG A 122 5.84 -23.04 -4.61
CA ARG A 122 7.12 -23.15 -5.32
C ARG A 122 8.24 -22.60 -4.46
N GLU A 123 9.45 -23.01 -4.77
CA GLU A 123 10.65 -22.41 -4.20
C GLU A 123 10.82 -20.95 -4.66
N LEU A 124 11.47 -20.15 -3.83
CA LEU A 124 11.77 -18.76 -4.16
C LEU A 124 12.92 -18.71 -5.18
N PRO A 125 12.75 -18.03 -6.32
CA PRO A 125 13.79 -17.99 -7.36
C PRO A 125 15.00 -17.16 -6.96
N SER A 126 14.85 -16.27 -5.97
CA SER A 126 15.90 -15.41 -5.45
C SER A 126 15.49 -14.83 -4.10
N GLU A 127 16.41 -14.11 -3.44
CA GLU A 127 16.09 -13.38 -2.22
C GLU A 127 14.99 -12.34 -2.49
N PRO A 128 13.83 -12.41 -1.80
CA PRO A 128 12.71 -11.53 -2.06
C PRO A 128 13.00 -10.11 -1.59
N SER A 129 12.62 -9.11 -2.40
CA SER A 129 12.70 -7.69 -2.04
C SER A 129 11.39 -7.14 -1.45
N SER A 130 10.29 -7.86 -1.63
CA SER A 130 8.96 -7.53 -1.09
C SER A 130 8.10 -8.78 -0.89
N VAL A 131 7.10 -8.66 -0.04
CA VAL A 131 6.02 -9.64 0.13
C VAL A 131 4.68 -8.92 0.02
N THR A 132 3.72 -9.52 -0.67
CA THR A 132 2.35 -9.00 -0.78
C THR A 132 1.39 -9.99 -0.16
N ILE A 133 0.68 -9.54 0.87
CA ILE A 133 -0.36 -10.30 1.54
C ILE A 133 -1.67 -9.94 0.88
N ILE A 134 -2.46 -10.93 0.48
CA ILE A 134 -3.77 -10.77 -0.14
C ILE A 134 -4.78 -11.45 0.76
N LYS A 135 -5.90 -10.78 1.05
CA LYS A 135 -7.03 -11.39 1.75
C LYS A 135 -7.87 -12.14 0.72
N ASP A 136 -7.95 -13.46 0.87
CA ASP A 136 -8.90 -14.26 0.10
C ASP A 136 -10.33 -13.95 0.58
N CYS A 137 -11.26 -13.79 -0.36
CA CYS A 137 -12.60 -13.26 -0.12
C CYS A 137 -13.65 -14.36 -0.24
#